data_AF-A0A2V2VW03-F1
#
_entry.id   AF-A0A2V2VW03-F1
#
_cell.length_a   1.000
_cell.length_b   1.000
_cell.length_c   1.000
_cell.angle_alpha   90.00
_cell.angle_beta   90.00
_cell.angle_gamma   90.00
#
_symmetry.space_group_name_H-M   'P 1'
#
loop_
_entity.id
_entity.type
_entity.pdbx_description
1 polymer ?
#
loop_
_entity_poly.entity_id
_entity_poly.type
_entity_poly.pdbx_seq_one_letter_code
_entity_poly.pdbx_strand_id
1 'polypeptide(L)'
;MDAAKLLEPSRARCELRTVAATFFEEYRENVETDAVLGRRFMPVYATEPGVDGSNSIFRGLGERYETHRGAQMTDNVVGVAGRLADRHAASRFMPDKAIDPIDEACANVRVQLSSRQEEMDQLERTKWQLGIEAKAVGRDKKKKLLQERLRIVKGDMQRVEKPLLAQCNGVRQ
;
A
#
# COMPACT_ATOMS: atom_id res chain seq x y z
N MET A 1 27.66 22.73 20.18
CA MET A 1 28.83 21.81 20.19
C MET A 1 28.66 20.87 19.01
N ASP A 2 29.61 20.86 18.09
CA ASP A 2 29.57 20.03 16.89
C ASP A 2 30.05 18.61 17.25
N ALA A 3 29.19 17.61 17.06
CA ALA A 3 29.45 16.23 17.46
C ALA A 3 30.66 15.63 16.73
N ALA A 4 31.00 16.16 15.55
CA ALA A 4 32.16 15.72 14.78
C ALA A 4 33.50 15.98 15.49
N LYS A 5 33.66 17.15 16.13
CA LYS A 5 34.88 17.52 16.87
C LYS A 5 35.09 16.72 18.15
N LEU A 6 34.01 16.21 18.75
CA LEU A 6 34.08 15.32 19.91
C LEU A 6 34.60 13.92 19.55
N LEU A 7 34.49 13.51 18.28
CA LEU A 7 34.88 12.17 17.80
C LEU A 7 36.30 12.11 17.23
N GLU A 8 36.93 13.26 16.95
CA GLU A 8 38.30 13.35 16.42
C GLU A 8 39.36 12.61 17.27
N PRO A 9 39.39 12.72 18.62
CA PRO A 9 40.42 12.08 19.44
C PRO A 9 40.37 10.55 19.35
N SER A 10 39.16 10.00 19.36
CA SER A 10 38.90 8.55 19.33
C SER A 10 39.17 7.97 17.94
N ARG A 11 38.87 8.74 16.89
CA ARG A 11 39.18 8.36 15.51
C ARG A 11 40.68 8.40 15.22
N ALA A 12 41.41 9.32 15.84
CA ALA A 12 42.86 9.44 15.66
C ALA A 12 43.62 8.17 16.07
N ARG A 13 43.14 7.50 17.13
CA ARG A 13 43.69 6.26 17.70
C ARG A 13 43.17 4.97 17.06
N CYS A 14 42.35 5.05 16.00
CA CYS A 14 41.73 3.90 15.33
C CYS A 14 40.79 3.05 16.23
N GLU A 15 40.26 3.63 17.31
CA GLU A 15 39.32 2.94 18.22
C GLU A 15 37.87 2.92 17.68
N LEU A 16 37.56 3.76 16.68
CA LEU A 16 36.22 3.96 16.14
C LEU A 16 36.14 3.59 14.66
N ARG A 17 35.34 2.56 14.33
CA ARG A 17 34.94 2.24 12.95
C ARG A 17 33.63 2.96 12.65
N THR A 18 33.62 3.80 11.62
CA THR A 18 32.46 4.64 11.29
C THR A 18 32.18 4.58 9.80
N VAL A 19 30.90 4.54 9.43
CA VAL A 19 30.41 4.75 8.07
C VAL A 19 29.64 6.06 8.07
N ALA A 20 29.93 6.94 7.11
CA ALA A 20 29.24 8.20 6.92
C ALA A 20 28.52 8.20 5.57
N ALA A 21 27.38 8.87 5.50
CA ALA A 21 26.61 9.10 4.28
C ALA A 21 26.30 10.59 4.18
N THR A 22 26.61 11.20 3.05
CA THR A 22 26.49 12.65 2.79
C THR A 22 26.35 12.86 1.29
N PHE A 23 25.89 14.05 0.88
CA PHE A 23 25.85 14.40 -0.54
C PHE A 23 27.25 14.70 -1.09
N PHE A 24 27.40 14.58 -2.40
CA PHE A 24 28.70 14.80 -3.05
C PHE A 24 29.24 16.22 -2.81
N GLU A 25 28.38 17.24 -2.84
CA GLU A 25 28.76 18.63 -2.59
C GLU A 25 29.25 18.84 -1.14
N GLU A 26 28.50 18.31 -0.16
CA GLU A 26 28.88 18.36 1.26
C GLU A 26 30.20 17.64 1.54
N TYR A 27 30.46 16.52 0.86
CA TYR A 27 31.74 15.81 0.95
C TYR A 27 32.90 16.69 0.46
N ARG A 28 32.75 17.34 -0.69
CA ARG A 28 33.78 18.22 -1.25
C ARG A 28 34.07 19.41 -0.35
N GLU A 29 33.02 20.04 0.19
CA GLU A 29 33.17 21.23 1.04
C GLU A 29 33.78 20.88 2.41
N ASN A 30 33.30 19.82 3.06
CA ASN A 30 33.58 19.59 4.49
C ASN A 30 34.59 18.47 4.75
N VAL A 31 34.67 17.45 3.89
CA VAL A 31 35.49 16.25 4.14
C VAL A 31 36.78 16.29 3.32
N GLU A 32 36.70 16.71 2.06
CA GLU A 32 37.86 16.80 1.17
C GLU A 32 38.76 18.00 1.51
N THR A 33 38.17 19.12 1.92
CA THR A 33 38.90 20.32 2.38
C THR A 33 39.63 20.10 3.71
N ASP A 34 39.15 19.17 4.54
CA ASP A 34 39.73 18.89 5.85
C ASP A 34 40.88 17.85 5.75
N ALA A 35 42.09 18.29 6.08
CA ALA A 35 43.31 17.49 5.99
C ALA A 35 43.32 16.23 6.88
N VAL A 36 42.55 16.21 7.98
CA VAL A 36 42.47 15.06 8.89
C VAL A 36 41.42 14.07 8.39
N LEU A 37 40.25 14.56 7.97
CA LEU A 37 39.15 13.71 7.52
C LEU A 37 39.44 13.06 6.16
N GLY A 38 39.98 13.81 5.20
CA GLY A 38 40.29 13.31 3.86
C GLY A 38 41.33 12.18 3.82
N ARG A 39 42.16 12.05 4.87
CA ARG A 39 43.14 10.95 5.00
C ARG A 39 42.54 9.68 5.62
N ARG A 40 41.40 9.78 6.29
CA ARG A 40 40.81 8.67 7.07
C ARG A 40 39.52 8.13 6.47
N PHE A 41 38.82 8.92 5.67
CA PHE A 41 37.67 8.45 4.92
C PHE A 41 38.08 8.03 3.51
N MET A 42 37.55 6.90 3.07
CA MET A 42 37.62 6.47 1.68
C MET A 42 36.26 6.74 1.03
N PRO A 43 36.18 7.56 -0.03
CA PRO A 43 34.92 7.82 -0.70
C PRO A 43 34.44 6.56 -1.42
N VAL A 44 33.15 6.25 -1.24
CA VAL A 44 32.44 5.22 -2.00
C VAL A 44 31.25 5.90 -2.64
N TYR A 45 31.27 5.99 -3.97
CA TYR A 45 30.20 6.63 -4.72
C TYR A 45 29.05 5.65 -4.94
N ALA A 46 27.90 5.96 -4.36
CA ALA A 46 26.65 5.26 -4.63
C ALA A 46 25.87 6.05 -5.69
N THR A 47 25.76 5.49 -6.89
CA THR A 47 24.99 6.10 -7.99
C THR A 47 23.55 5.59 -7.98
N GLU A 48 22.63 6.38 -8.54
CA GLU A 48 21.26 5.94 -8.79
C GLU A 48 21.27 4.66 -9.65
N PRO A 49 20.55 3.60 -9.24
CA PRO A 49 20.38 2.42 -10.09
C PRO A 49 19.44 2.72 -11.26
N GLY A 50 19.73 2.15 -12.43
CA GLY A 50 18.79 2.16 -13.55
C GLY A 50 17.54 1.32 -13.26
N VAL A 51 16.51 1.46 -14.10
CA VAL A 51 15.21 0.79 -13.93
C VAL A 51 15.33 -0.73 -13.70
N ASP A 52 16.18 -1.43 -14.45
CA ASP A 52 16.38 -2.87 -14.29
C ASP A 52 17.09 -3.24 -12.98
N GLY A 53 18.00 -2.38 -12.52
CA GLY A 53 18.65 -2.50 -11.21
C GLY A 53 17.64 -2.34 -10.08
N SER A 54 16.77 -1.33 -10.17
CA SER A 54 15.69 -1.10 -9.21
C SER A 54 14.70 -2.27 -9.18
N ASN A 55 14.32 -2.82 -10.34
CA ASN A 55 13.45 -4.00 -10.42
C ASN A 55 14.03 -5.20 -9.65
N SER A 56 15.35 -5.40 -9.74
CA SER A 56 16.04 -6.47 -9.02
C SER A 56 16.02 -6.24 -7.50
N ILE A 57 16.19 -5.00 -7.06
CA ILE A 57 16.08 -4.60 -5.64
C ILE A 57 14.65 -4.86 -5.13
N PHE A 58 13.63 -4.45 -5.89
CA PHE A 58 12.23 -4.67 -5.50
C PHE A 58 11.86 -6.14 -5.40
N ARG A 59 12.36 -7.00 -6.30
CA ARG A 59 12.17 -8.45 -6.20
C ARG A 59 12.75 -9.02 -4.91
N GLY A 60 13.89 -8.51 -4.45
CA GLY A 60 14.47 -8.91 -3.16
C GLY A 60 13.72 -8.37 -1.94
N LEU A 61 13.00 -7.25 -2.09
CA LEU A 61 12.21 -6.64 -1.02
C LEU A 61 10.75 -7.10 -0.99
N GLY A 62 10.24 -7.66 -2.10
CA GLY A 62 8.83 -7.99 -2.31
C GLY A 62 8.21 -8.76 -1.15
N GLU A 63 8.83 -9.86 -0.72
CA GLU A 63 8.32 -10.70 0.37
C GLU A 63 8.08 -9.91 1.68
N ARG A 64 8.94 -8.94 1.98
CA ARG A 64 8.79 -8.08 3.16
C ARG A 64 7.62 -7.10 3.01
N TYR A 65 7.47 -6.52 1.83
CA TYR A 65 6.35 -5.60 1.54
C TYR A 65 5.01 -6.32 1.55
N GLU A 66 4.95 -7.50 0.93
CA GLU A 66 3.76 -8.34 0.90
C GLU A 66 3.31 -8.73 2.30
N THR A 67 4.25 -9.17 3.14
CA THR A 67 3.96 -9.53 4.54
C THR A 67 3.50 -8.32 5.34
N HIS A 68 4.13 -7.16 5.18
CA HIS A 68 3.80 -5.96 5.93
C HIS A 68 2.42 -5.38 5.55
N ARG A 69 2.09 -5.37 4.25
CA ARG A 69 0.81 -4.86 3.75
C ARG A 69 -0.28 -5.92 3.73
N GLY A 70 0.03 -7.20 3.77
CA GLY A 70 -0.95 -8.28 3.62
C GLY A 70 -1.56 -8.31 2.22
N ALA A 71 -0.79 -7.93 1.20
CA ALA A 71 -1.20 -7.91 -0.20
C ALA A 71 -0.14 -8.63 -1.04
N GLN A 72 -0.56 -9.40 -2.05
CA GLN A 72 0.37 -10.08 -2.96
C GLN A 72 0.76 -9.14 -4.10
N MET A 73 2.05 -9.09 -4.40
CA MET A 73 2.60 -8.31 -5.50
C MET A 73 2.89 -9.23 -6.69
N THR A 74 2.45 -8.83 -7.87
CA THR A 74 2.83 -9.53 -9.11
C THR A 74 4.11 -8.94 -9.68
N ASP A 75 4.94 -9.76 -10.34
CA ASP A 75 6.21 -9.29 -10.92
C ASP A 75 6.01 -8.16 -11.96
N ASN A 76 4.84 -8.14 -12.62
CA ASN A 76 4.48 -7.08 -13.56
C ASN A 76 4.31 -5.71 -12.87
N VAL A 77 3.78 -5.67 -11.63
CA VAL A 77 3.56 -4.42 -10.89
C VAL A 77 4.90 -3.72 -10.65
N VAL A 78 5.93 -4.47 -10.27
CA VAL A 78 7.28 -3.94 -10.04
C VAL A 78 7.82 -3.25 -11.29
N GLY A 79 7.76 -3.94 -12.44
CA GLY A 79 8.25 -3.38 -13.70
C GLY A 79 7.46 -2.18 -14.20
N VAL A 80 6.14 -2.16 -14.01
CA VAL A 80 5.29 -1.01 -14.38
C VAL A 80 5.55 0.18 -13.47
N ALA A 81 5.61 -0.04 -12.15
CA ALA A 81 5.88 1.01 -11.18
C ALA A 81 7.26 1.65 -11.44
N GLY A 82 8.29 0.85 -11.68
CA GLY A 82 9.62 1.33 -12.06
C GLY A 82 9.59 2.24 -13.29
N ARG A 83 8.93 1.81 -14.37
CA ARG A 83 8.84 2.62 -15.60
C ARG A 83 8.04 3.91 -15.42
N LEU A 84 6.93 3.88 -14.68
CA LEU A 84 6.08 5.06 -14.46
C LEU A 84 6.76 6.06 -13.53
N ALA A 85 7.38 5.59 -12.45
CA ALA A 85 8.10 6.45 -11.52
C ALA A 85 9.31 7.10 -12.20
N ASP A 86 10.02 6.37 -13.07
CA ASP A 86 11.13 6.95 -13.84
C ASP A 86 10.69 8.09 -14.77
N ARG A 87 9.53 7.92 -15.43
CA ARG A 87 9.00 8.92 -16.35
C ARG A 87 8.39 10.13 -15.66
N HIS A 88 7.70 9.94 -14.53
CA HIS A 88 6.82 10.96 -13.96
C HIS A 88 7.31 11.56 -12.64
N ALA A 89 8.22 10.89 -11.91
CA ALA A 89 8.78 11.38 -10.65
C ALA A 89 10.20 11.93 -10.83
N ALA A 90 10.36 12.95 -11.68
CA ALA A 90 11.65 13.52 -12.06
C ALA A 90 12.40 14.25 -10.92
N SER A 91 11.71 14.62 -9.83
CA SER A 91 12.31 15.29 -8.66
C SER A 91 12.93 14.32 -7.65
N ARG A 92 12.87 13.02 -7.90
CA ARG A 92 13.33 11.95 -7.01
C ARG A 92 14.20 10.95 -7.77
N PHE A 93 14.92 10.13 -7.02
CA PHE A 93 15.84 9.12 -7.57
C PHE A 93 15.33 7.70 -7.32
N MET A 94 15.63 6.78 -8.22
CA MET A 94 15.50 5.35 -7.98
C MET A 94 16.42 4.90 -6.83
N PRO A 95 16.06 3.83 -6.09
CA PRO A 95 14.81 3.07 -6.15
C PRO A 95 13.66 3.74 -5.38
N ASP A 96 13.94 4.76 -4.56
CA ASP A 96 12.99 5.38 -3.64
C ASP A 96 11.70 5.86 -4.33
N LYS A 97 11.84 6.53 -5.48
CA LYS A 97 10.69 7.09 -6.24
C LYS A 97 9.66 6.05 -6.69
N ALA A 98 10.02 4.77 -6.81
CA ALA A 98 9.09 3.70 -7.18
C ALA A 98 8.51 2.95 -5.97
N ILE A 99 9.04 3.16 -4.77
CA ILE A 99 8.52 2.53 -3.53
C ILE A 99 7.15 3.12 -3.19
N ASP A 100 7.02 4.44 -3.17
CA ASP A 100 5.77 5.15 -2.84
C ASP A 100 4.55 4.63 -3.65
N PRO A 101 4.57 4.59 -5.00
CA PRO A 101 3.41 4.14 -5.77
C PRO A 101 3.10 2.65 -5.56
N ILE A 102 4.11 1.81 -5.33
CA ILE A 102 3.91 0.39 -5.01
C ILE A 102 3.20 0.25 -3.66
N ASP A 103 3.69 0.99 -2.67
CA ASP A 103 3.20 0.94 -1.31
C ASP A 103 1.76 1.45 -1.25
N GLU A 104 1.46 2.61 -1.85
CA GLU A 104 0.10 3.14 -1.99
C GLU A 104 -0.85 2.16 -2.68
N ALA A 105 -0.42 1.52 -3.77
CA ALA A 105 -1.23 0.51 -4.45
C ALA A 105 -1.54 -0.68 -3.52
N CYS A 106 -0.56 -1.15 -2.76
CA CYS A 106 -0.76 -2.23 -1.80
C CYS A 106 -1.70 -1.83 -0.65
N ALA A 107 -1.61 -0.58 -0.16
CA ALA A 107 -2.56 -0.07 0.83
C ALA A 107 -3.99 -0.03 0.28
N ASN A 108 -4.16 0.46 -0.95
CA ASN A 108 -5.46 0.60 -1.57
C ASN A 108 -6.14 -0.77 -1.75
N VAL A 109 -5.40 -1.77 -2.24
CA VAL A 109 -5.90 -3.15 -2.37
C VAL A 109 -6.32 -3.71 -1.02
N ARG A 110 -5.57 -3.45 0.05
CA ARG A 110 -5.95 -3.89 1.40
C ARG A 110 -7.24 -3.23 1.88
N VAL A 111 -7.39 -1.93 1.64
CA VAL A 111 -8.62 -1.21 1.98
C VAL A 111 -9.80 -1.81 1.21
N GLN A 112 -9.63 -2.08 -0.08
CA GLN A 112 -10.65 -2.73 -0.91
C GLN A 112 -11.03 -4.13 -0.41
N LEU A 113 -10.05 -4.96 -0.03
CA LEU A 113 -10.29 -6.28 0.57
C LEU A 113 -11.04 -6.20 1.90
N SER A 114 -10.74 -5.19 2.72
CA SER A 114 -11.44 -4.96 4.00
C SER A 114 -12.82 -4.33 3.83
N SER A 115 -13.10 -3.73 2.68
CA SER A 115 -14.39 -3.12 2.39
C SER A 115 -15.40 -4.17 1.93
N ARG A 116 -16.63 -4.02 2.40
CA ARG A 116 -17.73 -4.84 1.89
C ARG A 116 -17.96 -4.48 0.42
N GLN A 117 -18.04 -5.48 -0.45
CA GLN A 117 -18.26 -5.25 -1.89
C GLN A 117 -19.51 -4.37 -2.09
N GLU A 118 -19.42 -3.34 -2.93
CA GLU A 118 -20.54 -2.41 -3.17
C GLU A 118 -21.82 -3.12 -3.62
N GLU A 119 -21.69 -4.22 -4.38
CA GLU A 119 -22.81 -5.07 -4.78
C GLU A 119 -23.56 -5.65 -3.57
N MET A 120 -22.82 -6.09 -2.54
CA MET A 120 -23.39 -6.61 -1.31
C MET A 120 -24.11 -5.53 -0.52
N ASP A 121 -23.52 -4.34 -0.43
CA ASP A 121 -24.14 -3.19 0.22
C ASP A 121 -25.44 -2.77 -0.50
N GLN A 122 -25.48 -2.81 -1.83
CA GLN A 122 -26.68 -2.54 -2.61
C GLN A 122 -27.77 -3.58 -2.36
N LEU A 123 -27.43 -4.87 -2.40
CA LEU A 123 -28.38 -5.96 -2.13
C LEU A 123 -28.93 -5.89 -0.70
N GLU A 124 -28.11 -5.55 0.29
CA GLU A 124 -28.58 -5.35 1.67
C GLU A 124 -29.51 -4.16 1.81
N ARG A 125 -29.22 -3.03 1.15
CA ARG A 125 -30.11 -1.87 1.12
C ARG A 125 -31.46 -2.23 0.49
N THR A 126 -31.45 -2.97 -0.62
CA THR A 126 -32.69 -3.47 -1.25
C THR A 126 -33.45 -4.41 -0.32
N LYS A 127 -32.77 -5.36 0.33
CA LYS A 127 -33.38 -6.27 1.33
C LYS A 127 -34.00 -5.49 2.49
N TRP A 128 -33.31 -4.46 2.97
CA TRP A 128 -33.80 -3.59 4.05
C TRP A 128 -35.08 -2.85 3.65
N GLN A 129 -35.12 -2.26 2.44
CA GLN A 129 -36.30 -1.59 1.91
C GLN A 129 -37.50 -2.54 1.77
N LEU A 130 -37.30 -3.72 1.19
CA LEU A 130 -38.34 -4.74 1.08
C LEU A 130 -38.82 -5.22 2.45
N GLY A 131 -37.93 -5.25 3.46
CA GLY A 131 -38.28 -5.61 4.84
C GLY A 131 -39.15 -4.56 5.52
N ILE A 132 -38.92 -3.28 5.25
CA ILE A 132 -39.79 -2.19 5.68
C ILE A 132 -41.16 -2.32 5.02
N GLU A 133 -41.20 -2.53 3.70
CA GLU A 133 -42.46 -2.70 2.96
C GLU A 133 -43.27 -3.89 3.49
N ALA A 134 -42.62 -5.05 3.70
CA ALA A 134 -43.25 -6.24 4.26
C ALA A 134 -43.84 -5.99 5.66
N LYS A 135 -43.12 -5.25 6.53
CA LYS A 135 -43.62 -4.87 7.87
C LYS A 135 -44.80 -3.91 7.80
N ALA A 136 -44.80 -2.96 6.86
CA ALA A 136 -45.89 -2.02 6.67
C ALA A 136 -47.16 -2.73 6.16
N VAL A 137 -47.04 -3.55 5.12
CA VAL A 137 -48.16 -4.31 4.53
C VAL A 137 -48.70 -5.38 5.50
N GLY A 138 -47.85 -5.94 6.35
CA GLY A 138 -48.25 -6.97 7.33
C GLY A 138 -49.13 -6.49 8.49
N ARG A 139 -49.24 -5.17 8.73
CA ARG A 139 -50.11 -4.62 9.78
C ARG A 139 -51.60 -4.73 9.43
N ASP A 140 -51.96 -4.69 8.15
CA ASP A 140 -53.36 -4.69 7.70
C ASP A 140 -53.74 -5.99 6.95
N LYS A 141 -54.01 -7.05 7.73
CA LYS A 141 -54.30 -8.41 7.21
C LYS A 141 -55.66 -8.57 6.52
N LYS A 142 -56.56 -7.59 6.61
CA LYS A 142 -57.97 -7.70 6.19
C LYS A 142 -58.21 -7.48 4.69
N LYS A 143 -57.24 -6.93 3.95
CA LYS A 143 -57.39 -6.63 2.51
C LYS A 143 -56.69 -7.69 1.65
N LYS A 144 -57.44 -8.39 0.80
CA LYS A 144 -56.88 -9.38 -0.17
C LYS A 144 -55.75 -8.81 -1.03
N LEU A 145 -55.88 -7.54 -1.44
CA LEU A 145 -54.86 -6.84 -2.23
C LEU A 145 -53.51 -6.72 -1.50
N LEU A 146 -53.54 -6.50 -0.18
CA LEU A 146 -52.32 -6.41 0.65
C LEU A 146 -51.69 -7.79 0.82
N GLN A 147 -52.48 -8.87 0.93
CA GLN A 147 -51.94 -10.22 1.02
C GLN A 147 -51.18 -10.63 -0.25
N GLU A 148 -51.69 -10.26 -1.43
CA GLU A 148 -51.01 -10.53 -2.70
C GLU A 148 -49.71 -9.73 -2.83
N ARG A 149 -49.73 -8.44 -2.43
CA ARG A 149 -48.52 -7.59 -2.37
C ARG A 149 -47.47 -8.18 -1.43
N LEU A 150 -47.87 -8.66 -0.26
CA LEU A 150 -46.99 -9.30 0.72
C LEU A 150 -46.34 -10.59 0.15
N ARG A 151 -47.06 -11.32 -0.70
CA ARG A 151 -46.57 -12.52 -1.37
C ARG A 151 -45.48 -12.19 -2.39
N ILE A 152 -45.67 -11.13 -3.17
CA ILE A 152 -44.70 -10.62 -4.15
C ILE A 152 -43.42 -10.13 -3.43
N VAL A 153 -43.57 -9.27 -2.41
CA VAL A 153 -42.43 -8.72 -1.65
C VAL A 153 -41.59 -9.82 -0.97
N LYS A 154 -42.24 -10.88 -0.46
CA LYS A 154 -41.52 -12.05 0.07
C LYS A 154 -40.77 -12.83 -1.00
N GLY A 155 -41.35 -12.96 -2.20
CA GLY A 155 -40.68 -13.56 -3.35
C GLY A 155 -39.46 -12.76 -3.79
N ASP A 156 -39.57 -11.44 -3.81
CA ASP A 156 -38.46 -10.55 -4.16
C ASP A 156 -37.36 -10.55 -3.08
N MET A 157 -37.73 -10.63 -1.79
CA MET A 157 -36.77 -10.86 -0.70
C MET A 157 -35.96 -12.14 -0.88
N GLN A 158 -36.61 -13.26 -1.26
CA GLN A 158 -35.92 -14.53 -1.49
C GLN A 158 -35.01 -14.49 -2.71
N ARG A 159 -35.36 -13.70 -3.75
CA ARG A 159 -34.51 -13.49 -4.92
C ARG A 159 -33.26 -12.69 -4.60
N VAL A 160 -33.34 -11.73 -3.67
CA VAL A 160 -32.20 -10.93 -3.19
C VAL A 160 -31.36 -11.70 -2.18
N GLU A 161 -31.96 -12.58 -1.37
CA GLU A 161 -31.26 -13.35 -0.35
C GLU A 161 -30.37 -14.47 -0.91
N LYS A 162 -30.77 -15.11 -2.01
CA LYS A 162 -29.97 -16.12 -2.72
C LYS A 162 -28.56 -15.62 -3.15
N PRO A 163 -28.42 -14.49 -3.87
CA PRO A 163 -27.11 -13.98 -4.27
C PRO A 163 -26.28 -13.49 -3.07
N LEU A 164 -26.92 -12.90 -2.05
CA LEU A 164 -26.28 -12.51 -0.78
C LEU A 164 -25.60 -13.69 -0.07
N LEU A 165 -26.29 -14.84 0.00
CA LEU A 165 -25.74 -16.08 0.59
C LEU A 165 -24.63 -16.71 -0.26
N ALA A 166 -24.77 -16.65 -1.58
CA ALA A 166 -23.75 -17.17 -2.50
C ALA A 166 -22.43 -16.39 -2.40
N GLN A 167 -22.50 -15.05 -2.36
CA GLN A 167 -21.31 -14.19 -2.26
C GLN A 167 -20.66 -14.27 -0.88
N CYS A 168 -21.42 -14.37 0.21
CA CYS A 168 -20.86 -14.60 1.56
C CYS A 168 -20.04 -15.91 1.70
N ASN A 169 -20.41 -16.94 0.94
CA ASN A 169 -19.70 -18.23 0.97
C ASN A 169 -18.45 -18.25 0.07
N GLY A 170 -18.44 -17.43 -0.99
CA GLY A 170 -17.28 -17.30 -1.90
C GLY A 170 -16.10 -16.53 -1.30
N VAL A 171 -16.33 -15.65 -0.31
CA VAL A 171 -15.29 -14.82 0.32
C VAL A 171 -14.50 -15.57 1.41
N ARG A 172 -14.95 -16.78 1.81
CA ARG A 172 -14.29 -17.59 2.86
C ARG A 172 -13.28 -18.61 2.33
N GLN A 173 -13.09 -18.71 1.01
CA GLN A 173 -12.08 -19.56 0.36
C GLN A 173 -11.03 -18.68 -0.30
#